data_AF-A0A2G5B1I8-F1
#
_entry.id   AF-A0A2G5B1I8-F1
#
_cell.length_a   1.000
_cell.length_b   1.000
_cell.length_c   1.000
_cell.angle_alpha   90.00
_cell.angle_beta   90.00
_cell.angle_gamma   90.00
#
_symmetry.space_group_name_H-M   'P 1'
#
loop_
_entity.id
_entity.type
_entity.pdbx_description
1 polymer ?
#
loop_
_entity_poly.entity_id
_entity_poly.type
_entity_poly.pdbx_seq_one_letter_code
_entity_poly.pdbx_strand_id
1 'polypeptide(L)'
;MLSRSFAEVRVCIFTSGRALGSHIIDISSKEGRYQYIRLLVDWSLCEWHQLGFDSTVQQCQGLNCWEIIVPPLSADQGDTSNPSTDGINIHAPTSYYFSKAYVVADLLFGRHTRCYPATSIKPAVPVSSKISICREVLVKDAWSFARRNGSSDGSDIEDMLSSNPKFNDHLPKIICGGTVHMDSNGEAIADNADFILGELHSLLYEDEDTRGHFYSHTHMAMTPIGQRLHDIGSVFELIIAVYDALKAHATVLKERNILHRDISENNILFRRDESGNISGILIDFDNAVDSAAAQSYRQPICTGTLPFMSLNNLRRFDVSHIVIDNIGSAMCLVVWLGIWRYFEHHYLIT
;
A
#
# COMPACT_ATOMS: atom_id res chain seq x y z
N MET A 1 0.81 35.43 30.27
CA MET A 1 1.39 34.10 30.56
C MET A 1 0.26 33.10 30.63
N LEU A 2 0.11 32.24 29.64
CA LEU A 2 -0.87 31.14 29.66
C LEU A 2 -0.35 30.07 30.64
N SER A 3 -1.00 29.92 31.80
CA SER A 3 -0.75 28.78 32.68
C SER A 3 -1.36 27.54 32.04
N ARG A 4 -0.57 26.80 31.26
CA ARG A 4 -0.96 25.43 30.87
C ARG A 4 -0.94 24.59 32.15
N SER A 5 -2.11 24.14 32.60
CA SER A 5 -2.23 23.13 33.65
C SER A 5 -1.62 21.83 33.12
N PHE A 6 -0.50 21.41 33.69
CA PHE A 6 0.16 20.12 33.38
C PHE A 6 -0.60 18.91 33.96
N ALA A 7 -1.90 19.04 34.18
CA ALA A 7 -2.71 18.09 34.96
C ALA A 7 -3.86 17.46 34.16
N GLU A 8 -3.83 17.55 32.83
CA GLU A 8 -4.84 16.95 31.96
C GLU A 8 -4.22 15.83 31.13
N VAL A 9 -4.85 14.66 31.16
CA VAL A 9 -4.50 13.49 30.35
C VAL A 9 -5.67 13.17 29.43
N ARG A 10 -5.38 12.81 28.18
CA ARG A 10 -6.35 12.24 27.25
C ARG A 10 -5.77 10.98 26.64
N VAL A 11 -6.62 9.98 26.45
CA VAL A 11 -6.30 8.78 25.67
C VAL A 11 -6.80 9.02 24.25
N CYS A 12 -5.94 8.81 23.28
CA CYS A 12 -6.31 8.91 21.87
C CYS A 12 -6.13 7.55 21.21
N ILE A 13 -7.15 7.12 20.48
CA ILE A 13 -7.10 5.97 19.58
C ILE A 13 -6.95 6.50 18.16
N PHE A 14 -5.95 6.02 17.44
CA PHE A 14 -5.73 6.37 16.04
C PHE A 14 -6.19 5.20 15.18
N THR A 15 -7.10 5.47 14.26
CA THR A 15 -7.48 4.57 13.18
C THR A 15 -6.88 5.08 11.87
N SER A 16 -6.95 4.28 10.81
CA SER A 16 -6.46 4.66 9.48
C SER A 16 -7.07 5.97 8.94
N GLY A 17 -8.23 6.41 9.44
CA GLY A 17 -8.88 7.63 8.96
C GLY A 17 -9.18 8.70 10.01
N ARG A 18 -9.10 8.38 11.31
CA ARG A 18 -9.60 9.25 12.39
C ARG A 18 -8.77 9.09 13.66
N ALA A 19 -8.78 10.14 14.49
CA ALA A 19 -8.32 10.04 15.88
C ALA A 19 -9.50 10.28 16.81
N LEU A 20 -9.76 9.32 17.70
CA LEU A 20 -10.78 9.42 18.74
C LEU A 20 -10.11 9.77 20.05
N GLY A 21 -10.49 10.89 20.65
CA GLY A 21 -10.01 11.30 21.97
C GLY A 21 -11.03 10.96 23.05
N SER A 22 -10.56 10.40 24.16
CA SER A 22 -11.37 10.26 25.37
C SER A 22 -11.74 11.65 25.94
N HIS A 23 -12.65 11.64 26.91
CA HIS A 23 -12.82 12.78 27.81
C HIS A 23 -11.50 13.10 28.54
N ILE A 24 -11.35 14.34 29.00
CA ILE A 24 -10.19 14.77 29.78
C ILE A 24 -10.19 14.06 31.13
N ILE A 25 -9.07 13.44 31.47
CA ILE A 25 -8.76 12.93 32.80
C ILE A 25 -7.96 14.01 33.53
N ASP A 26 -8.58 14.68 34.50
CA ASP A 26 -7.92 15.69 35.33
C ASP A 26 -7.17 15.03 36.51
N ILE A 27 -5.86 14.85 36.36
CA ILE A 27 -4.99 14.23 37.35
C ILE A 27 -4.70 15.13 38.57
N SER A 28 -5.17 16.39 38.58
CA SER A 28 -5.18 17.21 39.80
C SER A 28 -6.24 16.74 40.80
N SER A 29 -7.32 16.11 40.31
CA SER A 29 -8.38 15.55 41.13
C SER A 29 -8.04 14.13 41.64
N LYS A 30 -8.61 13.74 42.78
CA LYS A 30 -8.47 12.36 43.31
C LYS A 30 -9.03 11.33 42.32
N GLU A 31 -10.18 11.64 41.72
CA GLU A 31 -10.88 10.77 40.77
C GLU A 31 -10.08 10.58 39.49
N GLY A 32 -9.56 11.66 38.89
CA GLY A 32 -8.75 11.56 37.68
C GLY A 32 -7.42 10.81 37.90
N ARG A 33 -6.79 10.92 39.09
CA ARG A 33 -5.65 10.06 39.42
C ARG A 33 -6.02 8.58 39.49
N TYR A 34 -7.18 8.26 40.06
CA TYR A 34 -7.67 6.88 40.11
C TYR A 34 -7.90 6.33 38.69
N GLN A 35 -8.57 7.09 37.83
CA GLN A 35 -8.80 6.72 36.43
C GLN A 35 -7.49 6.56 35.65
N TYR A 36 -6.54 7.47 35.83
CA TYR A 36 -5.23 7.39 35.19
C TYR A 36 -4.43 6.15 35.63
N ILE A 37 -4.39 5.85 36.93
CA ILE A 37 -3.71 4.64 37.43
C ILE A 37 -4.38 3.38 36.89
N ARG A 38 -5.73 3.34 36.89
CA ARG A 38 -6.48 2.22 36.34
C ARG A 38 -6.13 1.98 34.87
N LEU A 39 -6.07 3.03 34.05
CA LEU A 39 -5.65 2.95 32.66
C LEU A 39 -4.25 2.33 32.51
N LEU A 40 -3.28 2.76 33.34
CA LEU A 40 -1.92 2.19 33.31
C LEU A 40 -1.90 0.72 33.69
N VAL A 41 -2.72 0.31 34.66
CA VAL A 41 -2.87 -1.09 35.05
C VAL A 41 -3.49 -1.90 33.92
N ASP A 42 -4.57 -1.40 33.31
CA ASP A 42 -5.24 -2.07 32.19
C ASP A 42 -4.27 -2.24 31.00
N TRP A 43 -3.45 -1.24 30.69
CA TRP A 43 -2.38 -1.37 29.69
C TRP A 43 -1.29 -2.37 30.07
N SER A 44 -0.95 -2.49 31.35
CA SER A 44 0.04 -3.47 31.81
C SER A 44 -0.44 -4.92 31.74
N LEU A 45 -1.76 -5.13 31.66
CA LEU A 45 -2.41 -6.43 31.56
C LEU A 45 -2.82 -6.76 30.12
N CYS A 46 -2.56 -5.86 29.17
CA CYS A 46 -2.99 -6.04 27.79
C CYS A 46 -2.07 -7.04 27.08
N GLU A 47 -2.68 -8.05 26.47
CA GLU A 47 -1.96 -9.08 25.72
C GLU A 47 -1.57 -8.58 24.32
N TRP A 48 -0.49 -9.13 23.75
CA TRP A 48 0.05 -8.68 22.45
C TRP A 48 -0.97 -8.68 21.30
N HIS A 49 -1.87 -9.66 21.27
CA HIS A 49 -2.91 -9.76 20.24
C HIS A 49 -3.98 -8.67 20.37
N GLN A 50 -4.21 -8.14 21.58
CA GLN A 50 -5.17 -7.06 21.83
C GLN A 50 -4.60 -5.69 21.41
N LEU A 51 -3.28 -5.59 21.28
CA LEU A 51 -2.60 -4.37 20.81
C LEU A 51 -2.58 -4.26 19.28
N GLY A 52 -3.17 -5.23 18.55
CA GLY A 52 -3.20 -5.23 17.08
C GLY A 52 -1.83 -5.42 16.45
N PHE A 53 -0.93 -6.13 17.13
CA PHE A 53 0.40 -6.43 16.59
C PHE A 53 0.29 -7.48 15.49
N ASP A 54 0.89 -7.19 14.33
CA ASP A 54 1.00 -8.15 13.25
C ASP A 54 2.02 -9.25 13.60
N SER A 55 1.51 -10.39 14.05
CA SER A 55 2.29 -11.57 14.40
C SER A 55 3.07 -12.18 13.23
N THR A 56 2.71 -11.85 11.99
CA THR A 56 3.37 -12.36 10.78
C THR A 56 4.68 -11.64 10.46
N VAL A 57 4.97 -10.51 11.12
CA VAL A 57 6.22 -9.77 11.00
C VAL A 57 7.05 -9.92 12.27
N GLN A 58 8.22 -10.55 12.15
CA GLN A 58 9.05 -10.89 13.31
C GLN A 58 10.52 -10.56 13.07
N GLN A 59 11.22 -10.12 14.13
CA GLN A 59 12.65 -9.89 14.05
C GLN A 59 13.40 -11.22 14.10
N CYS A 60 14.27 -11.46 13.13
CA CYS A 60 15.17 -12.62 13.16
C CYS A 60 16.31 -12.37 14.15
N GLN A 61 16.28 -13.08 15.28
CA GLN A 61 17.29 -12.93 16.34
C GLN A 61 18.71 -13.15 15.82
N GLY A 62 19.60 -12.20 16.11
CA GLY A 62 21.02 -12.27 15.73
C GLY A 62 21.31 -12.04 14.25
N LEU A 63 20.31 -11.91 13.36
CA LEU A 63 20.52 -11.76 11.92
C LEU A 63 20.39 -10.33 11.39
N ASN A 64 20.00 -9.37 12.23
CA ASN A 64 19.76 -7.97 11.83
C ASN A 64 18.78 -7.83 10.65
N CYS A 65 17.80 -8.74 10.57
CA CYS A 65 16.75 -8.72 9.56
C CYS A 65 15.40 -9.10 10.18
N TRP A 66 14.36 -8.98 9.38
CA TRP A 66 12.98 -9.27 9.71
C TRP A 66 12.46 -10.34 8.76
N GLU A 67 11.57 -11.17 9.27
CA GLU A 67 10.75 -12.12 8.53
C GLU A 67 9.34 -11.55 8.40
N ILE A 68 8.75 -11.65 7.22
CA ILE A 68 7.35 -11.34 6.94
C ILE A 68 6.71 -12.54 6.26
N ILE A 69 5.61 -13.03 6.80
CA ILE A 69 4.85 -14.12 6.22
C ILE A 69 3.76 -13.53 5.32
N VAL A 70 3.77 -13.95 4.06
CA VAL A 70 2.80 -13.52 3.04
C VAL A 70 1.81 -14.66 2.81
N PRO A 71 0.49 -14.43 2.96
CA PRO A 71 -0.53 -15.41 2.67
C PRO A 71 -0.47 -15.90 1.21
N PRO A 72 -0.92 -17.13 0.91
CA PRO A 72 -1.12 -17.55 -0.47
C PRO A 72 -2.22 -16.70 -1.11
N LEU A 73 -2.21 -16.59 -2.45
CA LEU A 73 -3.35 -16.05 -3.18
C LEU A 73 -4.59 -16.85 -2.80
N SER A 74 -5.62 -16.17 -2.30
CA SER A 74 -6.89 -16.81 -1.97
C SER A 74 -7.43 -17.49 -3.23
N ALA A 75 -7.47 -18.82 -3.21
CA ALA A 75 -8.32 -19.54 -4.14
C ALA A 75 -9.75 -19.04 -3.90
N ASP A 76 -10.46 -18.69 -4.97
CA ASP A 76 -11.91 -18.56 -4.92
C ASP A 76 -12.46 -19.68 -4.02
N GLN A 77 -13.38 -19.35 -3.10
CA GLN A 77 -14.03 -20.31 -2.20
C GLN A 77 -14.94 -21.30 -2.96
N GLY A 78 -14.39 -22.02 -3.93
CA GLY A 78 -15.14 -22.81 -4.90
C GLY A 78 -14.26 -23.70 -5.76
N ASP A 79 -13.37 -24.51 -5.17
CA ASP A 79 -13.23 -25.92 -5.55
C ASP A 79 -12.20 -26.64 -4.66
N THR A 80 -12.67 -27.27 -3.59
CA THR A 80 -11.86 -28.24 -2.82
C THR A 80 -11.91 -29.61 -3.49
N SER A 81 -11.39 -29.72 -4.72
CA SER A 81 -11.10 -31.03 -5.31
C SER A 81 -10.16 -30.93 -6.50
N ASN A 82 -8.85 -30.80 -6.23
CA ASN A 82 -7.79 -31.53 -6.94
C ASN A 82 -6.41 -31.17 -6.35
N PRO A 83 -5.63 -32.14 -5.84
CA PRO A 83 -4.23 -31.89 -5.51
C PRO A 83 -3.43 -31.83 -6.81
N SER A 84 -2.76 -30.69 -7.06
CA SER A 84 -1.81 -30.55 -8.15
C SER A 84 -0.61 -31.50 -7.97
N THR A 85 -0.21 -32.14 -9.07
CA THR A 85 0.82 -33.18 -9.15
C THR A 85 2.27 -32.69 -9.13
N ASP A 86 2.50 -31.39 -8.90
CA ASP A 86 3.83 -30.82 -8.74
C ASP A 86 3.96 -30.36 -7.29
N GLY A 87 4.91 -30.94 -6.54
CA GLY A 87 5.08 -30.81 -5.08
C GLY A 87 5.38 -29.41 -4.53
N ILE A 88 4.95 -28.34 -5.18
CA ILE A 88 4.88 -26.97 -4.67
C ILE A 88 3.47 -26.80 -4.10
N ASN A 89 3.36 -26.76 -2.78
CA ASN A 89 2.08 -26.55 -2.11
C ASN A 89 1.67 -25.08 -2.27
N ILE A 90 0.91 -24.77 -3.32
CA ILE A 90 0.46 -23.41 -3.73
C ILE A 90 -0.43 -22.74 -2.66
N HIS A 91 -0.81 -23.48 -1.62
CA HIS A 91 -1.70 -23.04 -0.55
C HIS A 91 -1.00 -22.79 0.80
N ALA A 92 0.32 -22.84 0.86
CA ALA A 92 1.06 -22.52 2.09
C ALA A 92 1.48 -21.04 2.13
N PRO A 93 1.39 -20.36 3.28
CA PRO A 93 2.01 -19.05 3.47
C PRO A 93 3.51 -19.10 3.19
N THR A 94 4.04 -18.03 2.60
CA THR A 94 5.46 -17.96 2.21
C THR A 94 6.19 -16.92 3.05
N SER A 95 7.32 -17.31 3.66
CA SER A 95 8.18 -16.40 4.41
C SER A 95 9.15 -15.65 3.49
N TYR A 96 9.27 -14.34 3.71
CA TYR A 96 10.26 -13.48 3.08
C TYR A 96 11.09 -12.73 4.12
N TYR A 97 12.34 -12.43 3.78
CA TYR A 97 13.29 -11.79 4.67
C TYR A 97 13.72 -10.43 4.13
N PHE A 98 13.67 -9.39 4.96
CA PHE A 98 14.06 -8.02 4.62
C PHE A 98 14.84 -7.36 5.75
N SER A 99 15.57 -6.30 5.44
CA SER A 99 16.37 -5.56 6.44
C SER A 99 16.03 -4.08 6.55
N LYS A 100 15.41 -3.51 5.51
CA LYS A 100 15.03 -2.11 5.45
C LYS A 100 13.82 -1.92 4.55
N ALA A 101 12.91 -1.03 4.94
CA ALA A 101 11.83 -0.57 4.08
C ALA A 101 12.35 0.36 2.98
N TYR A 102 11.83 0.17 1.76
CA TYR A 102 12.13 1.00 0.59
C TYR A 102 11.13 2.13 0.39
N VAL A 103 9.87 1.88 0.77
CA VAL A 103 8.79 2.88 0.82
C VAL A 103 8.14 2.78 2.19
N VAL A 104 7.89 3.92 2.83
CA VAL A 104 7.15 4.02 4.09
C VAL A 104 6.26 5.27 3.98
N ALA A 105 4.95 5.08 4.13
CA ALA A 105 4.02 6.18 4.27
C ALA A 105 4.06 6.70 5.73
N ASP A 106 4.66 7.86 5.95
CA ASP A 106 4.84 8.47 7.28
C ASP A 106 3.65 9.34 7.72
N LEU A 107 2.48 9.19 7.07
CA LEU A 107 1.28 9.93 7.46
C LEU A 107 0.58 9.24 8.63
N LEU A 108 0.02 10.05 9.53
CA LEU A 108 -0.75 9.58 10.68
C LEU A 108 -2.06 8.89 10.29
N PHE A 109 -2.59 9.22 9.11
CA PHE A 109 -3.81 8.65 8.55
C PHE A 109 -3.54 8.19 7.12
N GLY A 110 -4.21 7.13 6.70
CA GLY A 110 -4.16 6.56 5.36
C GLY A 110 -3.95 5.06 5.38
N ARG A 111 -3.46 4.53 4.26
CA ARG A 111 -3.25 3.10 4.04
C ARG A 111 -1.97 2.55 4.68
N HIS A 112 -1.17 3.42 5.31
CA HIS A 112 0.10 3.09 5.96
C HIS A 112 1.00 2.13 5.15
N THR A 113 1.03 2.32 3.83
CA THR A 113 1.75 1.44 2.90
C THR A 113 3.25 1.42 3.20
N ARG A 114 3.79 0.20 3.29
CA ARG A 114 5.20 -0.10 3.45
C ARG A 114 5.62 -1.10 2.40
N CYS A 115 6.78 -0.90 1.78
CA CYS A 115 7.31 -1.84 0.79
C CYS A 115 8.70 -2.30 1.18
N TYR A 116 8.91 -3.62 1.23
CA TYR A 116 10.15 -4.25 1.64
C TYR A 116 10.76 -5.04 0.49
N PRO A 117 11.95 -4.66 -0.02
CA PRO A 117 12.73 -5.52 -0.90
C PRO A 117 13.19 -6.72 -0.08
N ALA A 118 12.81 -7.91 -0.53
CA ALA A 118 12.98 -9.14 0.23
C ALA A 118 13.45 -10.31 -0.64
N THR A 119 13.84 -11.39 0.03
CA THR A 119 14.19 -12.69 -0.55
C THR A 119 13.42 -13.79 0.16
N SER A 120 13.16 -14.90 -0.52
CA SER A 120 12.63 -16.11 0.12
C SER A 120 13.71 -16.91 0.86
N ILE A 121 14.99 -16.55 0.72
CA ILE A 121 16.12 -17.27 1.32
C ILE A 121 16.51 -16.63 2.65
N LYS A 122 16.34 -17.39 3.75
CA LYS A 122 16.76 -16.95 5.08
C LYS A 122 18.27 -16.66 5.12
N PRO A 123 18.70 -15.47 5.57
CA PRO A 123 20.11 -15.16 5.73
C PRO A 123 20.79 -16.12 6.72
N ALA A 124 21.93 -16.69 6.34
CA ALA A 124 22.73 -17.56 7.22
C ALA A 124 23.63 -16.77 8.20
N VAL A 125 23.86 -15.49 7.92
CA VAL A 125 24.75 -14.60 8.68
C VAL A 125 24.07 -13.25 8.91
N PRO A 126 24.52 -12.45 9.90
CA PRO A 126 23.92 -11.16 10.18
C PRO A 126 24.06 -10.19 9.00
N VAL A 127 22.95 -9.58 8.62
CA VAL A 127 22.88 -8.55 7.57
C VAL A 127 23.66 -7.31 8.03
N SER A 128 24.46 -6.77 7.12
CA SER A 128 25.28 -5.58 7.36
C SER A 128 25.48 -4.78 6.08
N SER A 129 26.16 -3.64 6.15
CA SER A 129 26.52 -2.86 4.95
C SER A 129 27.37 -3.63 3.93
N LYS A 130 28.08 -4.68 4.37
CA LYS A 130 28.89 -5.54 3.50
C LYS A 130 28.16 -6.78 3.00
N ILE A 131 27.10 -7.20 3.71
CA ILE A 131 26.33 -8.41 3.40
C ILE A 131 24.86 -8.00 3.41
N SER A 132 24.36 -7.57 2.25
CA SER A 132 22.97 -7.17 2.06
C SER A 132 22.12 -8.32 1.56
N ILE A 133 20.83 -8.27 1.85
CA ILE A 133 19.83 -9.19 1.30
C ILE A 133 19.73 -9.01 -0.22
N CYS A 134 19.67 -10.14 -0.94
CA CYS A 134 19.33 -10.16 -2.36
C CYS A 134 17.89 -9.70 -2.55
N ARG A 135 17.64 -8.74 -3.45
CA ARG A 135 16.30 -8.17 -3.65
C ARG A 135 15.63 -8.90 -4.80
N GLU A 136 14.87 -9.93 -4.50
CA GLU A 136 14.20 -10.79 -5.49
C GLU A 136 12.74 -10.37 -5.69
N VAL A 137 12.07 -10.04 -4.59
CA VAL A 137 10.67 -9.63 -4.56
C VAL A 137 10.49 -8.32 -3.80
N LEU A 138 9.43 -7.59 -4.10
CA LEU A 138 8.95 -6.49 -3.27
C LEU A 138 7.73 -6.98 -2.49
N VAL A 139 7.79 -6.92 -1.16
CA VAL A 139 6.63 -7.20 -0.31
C VAL A 139 5.94 -5.89 0.04
N LYS A 140 4.71 -5.68 -0.43
CA LYS A 140 3.81 -4.57 -0.09
C LYS A 140 2.98 -4.96 1.13
N ASP A 141 3.10 -4.20 2.19
CA ASP A 141 2.37 -4.28 3.45
C ASP A 141 1.50 -3.02 3.56
N ALA A 142 0.18 -3.17 3.57
CA ALA A 142 -0.74 -2.03 3.50
C ALA A 142 -2.10 -2.33 4.14
N TRP A 143 -2.76 -1.26 4.57
CA TRP A 143 -4.16 -1.25 4.97
C TRP A 143 -5.00 -0.78 3.80
N SER A 144 -5.53 -1.72 3.04
CA SER A 144 -6.31 -1.47 1.83
C SER A 144 -7.78 -1.27 2.17
N PHE A 145 -8.45 -0.39 1.45
CA PHE A 145 -9.88 -0.18 1.63
C PHE A 145 -10.62 -1.43 1.14
N ALA A 146 -11.44 -2.01 2.01
CA ALA A 146 -12.17 -3.24 1.77
C ALA A 146 -13.67 -3.06 1.99
N ARG A 147 -14.50 -3.64 1.10
CA ARG A 147 -15.97 -3.67 1.25
C ARG A 147 -16.46 -4.97 1.90
N ARG A 148 -17.30 -4.85 2.93
CA ARG A 148 -17.93 -5.99 3.63
C ARG A 148 -18.88 -6.81 2.74
N ASN A 149 -19.52 -6.19 1.74
CA ASN A 149 -20.59 -6.83 0.93
C ASN A 149 -20.43 -6.65 -0.60
N GLY A 150 -19.23 -6.88 -1.14
CA GLY A 150 -19.03 -7.13 -2.57
C GLY A 150 -18.89 -5.92 -3.48
N SER A 151 -17.66 -5.70 -3.95
CA SER A 151 -17.24 -5.32 -5.31
C SER A 151 -15.72 -5.35 -5.29
N SER A 152 -15.10 -5.78 -6.38
CA SER A 152 -13.66 -5.98 -6.50
C SER A 152 -12.88 -4.73 -6.10
N ASP A 153 -12.14 -4.82 -4.99
CA ASP A 153 -11.26 -3.75 -4.50
C ASP A 153 -9.96 -3.69 -5.33
N GLY A 154 -9.13 -2.67 -5.09
CA GLY A 154 -7.87 -2.47 -5.83
C GLY A 154 -6.93 -3.68 -5.83
N SER A 155 -6.95 -4.51 -4.78
CA SER A 155 -6.21 -5.77 -4.70
C SER A 155 -6.67 -6.79 -5.75
N ASP A 156 -7.98 -6.93 -5.93
CA ASP A 156 -8.57 -7.87 -6.90
C ASP A 156 -8.25 -7.42 -8.33
N ILE A 157 -8.18 -6.11 -8.55
CA ILE A 157 -7.71 -5.53 -9.81
C ILE A 157 -6.25 -5.91 -10.04
N GLU A 158 -5.37 -5.72 -9.06
CA GLU A 158 -3.94 -6.05 -9.19
C GLU A 158 -3.73 -7.56 -9.45
N ASP A 159 -4.47 -8.43 -8.76
CA ASP A 159 -4.46 -9.89 -8.96
C ASP A 159 -4.98 -10.29 -10.36
N MET A 160 -6.11 -9.70 -10.78
CA MET A 160 -6.70 -9.93 -12.09
C MET A 160 -5.77 -9.48 -13.23
N LEU A 161 -5.08 -8.34 -13.05
CA LEU A 161 -4.14 -7.81 -14.05
C LEU A 161 -2.85 -8.65 -14.10
N SER A 162 -2.36 -9.13 -12.96
CA SER A 162 -1.16 -9.97 -12.89
C SER A 162 -1.31 -11.31 -13.61
N SER A 163 -2.54 -11.84 -13.68
CA SER A 163 -2.84 -13.18 -14.19
C SER A 163 -2.88 -13.28 -15.73
N ASN A 164 -2.92 -12.16 -16.45
CA ASN A 164 -3.10 -12.17 -17.91
C ASN A 164 -1.76 -11.95 -18.65
N PRO A 165 -1.31 -12.95 -19.45
CA PRO A 165 0.00 -12.93 -20.10
C PRO A 165 0.17 -11.81 -21.14
N LYS A 166 -0.90 -11.16 -21.59
CA LYS A 166 -0.83 -10.01 -22.50
C LYS A 166 -0.25 -8.75 -21.84
N PHE A 167 -0.23 -8.70 -20.51
CA PHE A 167 0.32 -7.56 -19.76
C PHE A 167 1.78 -7.75 -19.37
N ASN A 168 2.42 -8.83 -19.84
CA ASN A 168 3.79 -9.17 -19.47
C ASN A 168 4.78 -8.04 -19.81
N ASP A 169 5.64 -7.77 -18.81
CA ASP A 169 6.83 -6.92 -18.79
C ASP A 169 6.67 -5.46 -18.33
N HIS A 170 5.45 -4.92 -18.30
CA HIS A 170 5.20 -3.51 -17.89
C HIS A 170 4.23 -3.34 -16.71
N LEU A 171 3.73 -4.43 -16.13
CA LEU A 171 3.00 -4.45 -14.86
C LEU A 171 3.73 -5.34 -13.85
N PRO A 172 3.59 -5.07 -12.53
CA PRO A 172 3.97 -6.01 -11.50
C PRO A 172 3.20 -7.33 -11.65
N LYS A 173 3.90 -8.41 -11.38
CA LYS A 173 3.34 -9.76 -11.23
C LYS A 173 3.26 -10.07 -9.76
N ILE A 174 2.08 -10.45 -9.30
CA ILE A 174 1.88 -10.92 -7.94
C ILE A 174 2.27 -12.39 -7.86
N ILE A 175 3.17 -12.70 -6.92
CA ILE A 175 3.67 -14.05 -6.67
C ILE A 175 2.75 -14.74 -5.66
N CYS A 176 2.45 -14.04 -4.57
CA CYS A 176 1.52 -14.46 -3.54
C CYS A 176 1.02 -13.23 -2.78
N GLY A 177 -0.17 -13.27 -2.21
CA GLY A 177 -0.69 -12.18 -1.40
C GLY A 177 -2.08 -12.45 -0.90
N GLY A 178 -2.48 -11.74 0.14
CA GLY A 178 -3.80 -11.87 0.74
C GLY A 178 -3.97 -11.03 1.99
N THR A 179 -5.14 -11.18 2.62
CA THR A 179 -5.46 -10.54 3.89
C THR A 179 -4.69 -11.21 5.03
N VAL A 180 -4.08 -10.41 5.89
CA VAL A 180 -3.43 -10.85 7.11
C VAL A 180 -4.50 -11.02 8.18
N HIS A 181 -4.66 -12.25 8.65
CA HIS A 181 -5.54 -12.55 9.76
C HIS A 181 -4.74 -12.55 11.05
N MET A 182 -5.13 -11.72 12.02
CA MET A 182 -4.55 -11.78 13.35
C MET A 182 -5.28 -12.87 14.14
N ASP A 183 -4.53 -13.77 14.78
CA ASP A 183 -5.10 -14.78 15.67
C ASP A 183 -5.59 -14.11 16.96
N SER A 184 -6.89 -14.06 17.15
CA SER A 184 -7.50 -13.76 18.44
C SER A 184 -8.26 -14.98 18.95
N ASN A 185 -7.65 -15.70 19.88
CA ASN A 185 -8.25 -16.85 20.55
C ASN A 185 -8.79 -17.95 19.61
N GLY A 186 -8.13 -18.18 18.46
CA GLY A 186 -8.48 -19.25 17.51
C GLY A 186 -9.47 -18.85 16.40
N GLU A 187 -9.91 -17.58 16.34
CA GLU A 187 -10.65 -17.05 15.19
C GLU A 187 -9.78 -16.10 14.36
N ALA A 188 -9.72 -16.35 13.05
CA ALA A 188 -8.98 -15.54 12.09
C ALA A 188 -9.84 -14.35 11.64
N ILE A 189 -9.59 -13.16 12.19
CA ILE A 189 -10.40 -11.96 11.90
C ILE A 189 -9.67 -11.08 10.88
N ALA A 190 -10.39 -10.64 9.84
CA ALA A 190 -9.89 -9.73 8.80
C ALA A 190 -10.07 -8.24 9.16
N ASP A 191 -11.15 -7.90 9.88
CA ASP A 191 -11.43 -6.55 10.36
C ASP A 191 -10.92 -6.38 11.79
N ASN A 192 -9.63 -6.11 11.91
CA ASN A 192 -8.98 -5.91 13.21
C ASN A 192 -9.53 -4.67 13.94
N ALA A 193 -10.04 -3.68 13.20
CA ALA A 193 -10.61 -2.47 13.80
C ALA A 193 -11.94 -2.77 14.51
N ASP A 194 -12.81 -3.57 13.90
CA ASP A 194 -14.07 -4.01 14.54
C ASP A 194 -13.80 -4.84 15.79
N PHE A 195 -12.82 -5.77 15.74
CA PHE A 195 -12.44 -6.58 16.89
C PHE A 195 -11.86 -5.74 18.05
N ILE A 196 -10.89 -4.86 17.74
CA ILE A 196 -10.20 -4.06 18.78
C ILE A 196 -11.11 -2.98 19.36
N LEU A 197 -11.95 -2.35 18.52
CA LEU A 197 -12.79 -1.23 18.94
C LEU A 197 -14.16 -1.66 19.45
N GLY A 198 -14.64 -2.85 19.06
CA GLY A 198 -15.93 -3.40 19.48
C GLY A 198 -17.07 -2.39 19.31
N GLU A 199 -17.75 -2.06 20.40
CA GLU A 199 -18.85 -1.09 20.39
C GLU A 199 -18.43 0.32 19.92
N LEU A 200 -17.15 0.71 20.10
CA LEU A 200 -16.63 1.99 19.61
C LEU A 200 -16.50 2.00 18.09
N HIS A 201 -16.41 0.84 17.44
CA HIS A 201 -16.36 0.76 15.99
C HIS A 201 -17.63 1.34 15.35
N SER A 202 -18.80 1.09 15.98
CA SER A 202 -20.09 1.63 15.52
C SER A 202 -20.18 3.16 15.60
N LEU A 203 -19.36 3.80 16.44
CA LEU A 203 -19.29 5.25 16.59
C LEU A 203 -18.39 5.92 15.53
N LEU A 204 -17.57 5.16 14.80
CA LEU A 204 -16.72 5.68 13.73
C LEU A 204 -17.47 5.97 12.43
N TYR A 205 -18.70 5.47 12.30
CA TYR A 205 -19.46 5.52 11.04
C TYR A 205 -20.81 6.19 11.27
N GLU A 206 -21.04 7.30 10.58
CA GLU A 206 -22.27 8.10 10.69
C GLU A 206 -23.41 7.54 9.81
N ASP A 207 -23.10 6.76 8.77
CA ASP A 207 -24.05 6.25 7.78
C ASP A 207 -23.88 4.75 7.50
N GLU A 208 -24.97 4.05 7.16
CA GLU A 208 -24.98 2.61 6.84
C GLU A 208 -24.05 2.27 5.68
N ASP A 209 -23.91 3.17 4.71
CA ASP A 209 -22.99 2.96 3.58
C ASP A 209 -21.54 2.93 4.07
N THR A 210 -21.14 3.83 4.97
CA THR A 210 -19.78 3.84 5.54
C THR A 210 -19.50 2.66 6.49
N ARG A 211 -20.52 2.08 7.14
CA ARG A 211 -20.39 0.85 7.95
C ARG A 211 -20.02 -0.39 7.14
N GLY A 212 -20.22 -0.36 5.83
CA GLY A 212 -19.81 -1.41 4.90
C GLY A 212 -18.32 -1.40 4.56
N HIS A 213 -17.53 -0.43 5.04
CA HIS A 213 -16.16 -0.22 4.59
C HIS A 213 -15.17 -0.25 5.75
N PHE A 214 -14.12 -1.05 5.62
CA PHE A 214 -13.05 -1.16 6.60
C PHE A 214 -11.68 -1.15 5.93
N TYR A 215 -10.63 -0.97 6.71
CA TYR A 215 -9.26 -1.09 6.21
C TYR A 215 -8.77 -2.51 6.52
N SER A 216 -8.68 -3.34 5.48
CA SER A 216 -8.13 -4.70 5.57
C SER A 216 -6.60 -4.64 5.50
N HIS A 217 -5.93 -5.31 6.43
CA HIS A 217 -4.48 -5.43 6.43
C HIS A 217 -4.07 -6.52 5.43
N THR A 218 -3.24 -6.18 4.44
CA THR A 218 -2.85 -7.09 3.35
C THR A 218 -1.33 -7.14 3.16
N HIS A 219 -0.82 -8.34 2.91
CA HIS A 219 0.55 -8.58 2.47
C HIS A 219 0.56 -9.10 1.04
N MET A 220 1.42 -8.56 0.18
CA MET A 220 1.53 -8.96 -1.22
C MET A 220 2.98 -8.95 -1.69
N ALA A 221 3.45 -10.07 -2.22
CA ALA A 221 4.78 -10.20 -2.82
C ALA A 221 4.68 -10.05 -4.35
N MET A 222 5.49 -9.14 -4.92
CA MET A 222 5.45 -8.82 -6.34
C MET A 222 6.84 -8.75 -6.99
N THR A 223 6.87 -8.93 -8.31
CA THR A 223 8.07 -8.87 -9.17
C THR A 223 7.71 -8.28 -10.54
N PRO A 224 8.60 -7.58 -11.26
CA PRO A 224 9.97 -7.21 -10.89
C PRO A 224 10.04 -6.02 -9.91
N ILE A 225 11.16 -5.91 -9.20
CA ILE A 225 11.47 -4.72 -8.40
C ILE A 225 11.99 -3.63 -9.34
N GLY A 226 11.26 -2.51 -9.41
CA GLY A 226 11.68 -1.33 -10.16
C GLY A 226 12.40 -0.29 -9.28
N GLN A 227 13.01 0.69 -9.94
CA GLN A 227 13.62 1.88 -9.35
C GLN A 227 12.74 3.10 -9.64
N ARG A 228 12.78 4.10 -8.76
CA ARG A 228 11.97 5.32 -8.89
C ARG A 228 12.43 6.13 -10.09
N LEU A 229 11.53 6.76 -10.85
CA LEU A 229 11.91 7.61 -11.98
C LEU A 229 12.88 8.74 -11.62
N HIS A 230 12.93 9.18 -10.35
CA HIS A 230 13.90 10.16 -9.90
C HIS A 230 15.36 9.69 -10.03
N ASP A 231 15.64 8.37 -10.08
CA ASP A 231 16.99 7.81 -10.18
C ASP A 231 17.45 7.59 -11.65
N ILE A 232 16.60 7.91 -12.64
CA ILE A 232 16.88 7.51 -14.03
C ILE A 232 18.10 8.23 -14.65
N GLY A 233 18.86 7.56 -15.51
CA GLY A 233 20.15 8.09 -15.96
C GLY A 233 20.04 9.18 -17.03
N SER A 234 18.95 9.24 -17.78
CA SER A 234 18.79 10.20 -18.87
C SER A 234 17.33 10.50 -19.22
N VAL A 235 17.12 11.60 -19.95
CA VAL A 235 15.81 11.97 -20.50
C VAL A 235 15.31 10.92 -21.51
N PHE A 236 16.20 10.29 -22.27
CA PHE A 236 15.82 9.23 -23.21
C PHE A 236 15.25 8.01 -22.48
N GLU A 237 15.90 7.60 -21.41
CA GLU A 237 15.43 6.51 -20.55
C GLU A 237 14.11 6.86 -19.85
N LEU A 238 13.94 8.12 -19.43
CA LEU A 238 12.66 8.62 -18.91
C LEU A 238 11.54 8.46 -19.93
N ILE A 239 11.77 8.86 -21.18
CA ILE A 239 10.77 8.75 -22.26
C ILE A 239 10.40 7.28 -22.48
N ILE A 240 11.36 6.36 -22.47
CA ILE A 240 11.10 4.91 -22.60
C ILE A 240 10.23 4.42 -21.44
N ALA A 241 10.61 4.74 -20.20
CA ALA A 241 9.87 4.27 -19.03
C ALA A 241 8.42 4.79 -19.00
N VAL A 242 8.22 6.06 -19.35
CA VAL A 242 6.87 6.65 -19.44
C VAL A 242 6.07 6.06 -20.60
N TYR A 243 6.70 5.86 -21.76
CA TYR A 243 6.06 5.22 -22.92
C TYR A 243 5.56 3.81 -22.59
N ASP A 244 6.40 3.01 -21.95
CA ASP A 244 6.06 1.65 -21.53
C ASP A 244 4.92 1.63 -20.51
N ALA A 245 4.93 2.55 -19.54
CA ALA A 245 3.83 2.68 -18.57
C ALA A 245 2.50 3.07 -19.26
N LEU A 246 2.53 4.00 -20.22
CA LEU A 246 1.36 4.36 -21.01
C LEU A 246 0.86 3.21 -21.88
N LYS A 247 1.77 2.43 -22.46
CA LYS A 247 1.44 1.24 -23.24
C LYS A 247 0.79 0.17 -22.35
N ALA A 248 1.30 -0.02 -21.13
CA ALA A 248 0.68 -0.88 -20.12
C ALA A 248 -0.75 -0.41 -19.80
N HIS A 249 -0.93 0.88 -19.48
CA HIS A 249 -2.24 1.47 -19.22
C HIS A 249 -3.21 1.28 -20.39
N ALA A 250 -2.78 1.56 -21.62
CA ALA A 250 -3.62 1.37 -22.81
C ALA A 250 -4.06 -0.09 -23.01
N THR A 251 -3.18 -1.03 -22.68
CA THR A 251 -3.48 -2.47 -22.77
C THR A 251 -4.49 -2.86 -21.69
N VAL A 252 -4.31 -2.39 -20.44
CA VAL A 252 -5.25 -2.60 -19.33
C VAL A 252 -6.63 -2.05 -19.65
N LEU A 253 -6.69 -0.82 -20.19
CA LEU A 253 -7.94 -0.21 -20.62
C LEU A 253 -8.63 -1.02 -21.71
N LYS A 254 -7.88 -1.49 -22.72
CA LYS A 254 -8.45 -2.24 -23.83
C LYS A 254 -8.98 -3.62 -23.41
N GLU A 255 -8.26 -4.33 -22.55
CA GLU A 255 -8.53 -5.73 -22.23
C GLU A 255 -9.44 -5.91 -20.99
N ARG A 256 -9.51 -4.90 -20.11
CA ARG A 256 -10.26 -4.95 -18.85
C ARG A 256 -11.16 -3.74 -18.59
N ASN A 257 -11.14 -2.74 -19.47
CA ASN A 257 -11.88 -1.50 -19.30
C ASN A 257 -11.49 -0.74 -18.02
N ILE A 258 -10.24 -0.85 -17.55
CA ILE A 258 -9.80 -0.22 -16.30
C ILE A 258 -9.00 1.07 -16.58
N LEU A 259 -9.36 2.15 -15.91
CA LEU A 259 -8.64 3.43 -15.88
C LEU A 259 -7.86 3.55 -14.57
N HIS A 260 -6.54 3.79 -14.65
CA HIS A 260 -5.67 3.91 -13.47
C HIS A 260 -5.91 5.18 -12.63
N ARG A 261 -6.20 6.32 -13.27
CA ARG A 261 -6.46 7.64 -12.67
C ARG A 261 -5.33 8.32 -11.86
N ASP A 262 -4.17 7.70 -11.71
CA ASP A 262 -3.04 8.29 -10.94
C ASP A 262 -1.69 8.00 -11.60
N ILE A 263 -1.53 8.44 -12.85
CA ILE A 263 -0.24 8.37 -13.53
C ILE A 263 0.64 9.51 -13.03
N SER A 264 1.67 9.16 -12.26
CA SER A 264 2.60 10.10 -11.64
C SER A 264 4.02 9.52 -11.58
N GLU A 265 5.00 10.32 -11.18
CA GLU A 265 6.40 9.89 -11.05
C GLU A 265 6.61 8.84 -9.95
N ASN A 266 5.68 8.78 -9.00
CA ASN A 266 5.71 7.81 -7.90
C ASN A 266 5.12 6.46 -8.30
N ASN A 267 4.25 6.45 -9.32
CA ASN A 267 3.52 5.25 -9.77
C ASN A 267 4.09 4.66 -11.07
N ILE A 268 5.18 5.24 -11.58
CA ILE A 268 5.97 4.66 -12.65
C ILE A 268 7.34 4.30 -12.06
N LEU A 269 7.74 3.06 -12.25
CA LEU A 269 9.09 2.60 -11.97
C LEU A 269 9.81 2.32 -13.29
N PHE A 270 11.15 2.39 -13.28
CA PHE A 270 11.97 1.87 -14.36
C PHE A 270 12.78 0.67 -13.90
N ARG A 271 13.11 -0.22 -14.81
CA ARG A 271 14.05 -1.33 -14.58
C ARG A 271 15.11 -1.32 -15.66
N ARG A 272 16.28 -1.85 -15.32
CA ARG A 272 17.34 -2.16 -16.28
C ARG A 272 17.60 -3.66 -16.25
N ASP A 273 17.55 -4.30 -17.40
CA ASP A 273 17.94 -5.71 -17.51
C ASP A 273 19.47 -5.88 -17.51
N GLU A 274 19.94 -7.14 -17.51
CA GLU A 274 21.38 -7.45 -17.53
C GLU A 274 22.10 -6.94 -18.79
N SER A 275 21.36 -6.76 -19.89
CA SER A 275 21.86 -6.23 -21.15
C SER A 275 21.90 -4.70 -21.17
N GLY A 276 21.40 -4.04 -20.13
CA GLY A 276 21.34 -2.60 -20.02
C GLY A 276 20.08 -1.96 -20.61
N ASN A 277 19.12 -2.74 -21.12
CA ASN A 277 17.88 -2.21 -21.68
C ASN A 277 16.97 -1.69 -20.57
N ILE A 278 16.35 -0.55 -20.83
CA ILE A 278 15.39 0.08 -19.92
C ILE A 278 13.98 -0.33 -20.29
N SER A 279 13.15 -0.60 -19.28
CA SER A 279 11.71 -0.65 -19.45
C SER A 279 10.97 0.01 -18.29
N GLY A 280 9.77 0.50 -18.59
CA GLY A 280 8.85 1.08 -17.61
C GLY A 280 7.91 0.04 -17.02
N ILE A 281 7.54 0.25 -15.76
CA ILE A 281 6.56 -0.54 -15.02
C ILE A 281 5.55 0.43 -14.43
N LEU A 282 4.26 0.22 -14.70
CA LEU A 282 3.17 0.97 -14.07
C LEU A 282 2.69 0.22 -12.82
N ILE A 283 2.71 0.90 -11.68
CA ILE A 283 2.34 0.32 -10.37
C ILE A 283 1.15 1.08 -9.77
N ASP A 284 0.59 0.54 -8.69
CA ASP A 284 -0.39 1.20 -7.83
C ASP A 284 -1.77 1.45 -8.48
N PHE A 285 -2.52 0.37 -8.68
CA PHE A 285 -3.88 0.41 -9.24
C PHE A 285 -4.95 0.67 -8.17
N ASP A 286 -4.55 1.11 -6.98
CA ASP A 286 -5.45 1.33 -5.85
C ASP A 286 -6.51 2.42 -6.10
N ASN A 287 -6.20 3.36 -7.00
CA ASN A 287 -7.14 4.40 -7.46
C ASN A 287 -7.84 4.02 -8.77
N ALA A 288 -7.64 2.82 -9.31
CA ALA A 288 -8.18 2.43 -10.60
C ALA A 288 -9.68 2.15 -10.53
N VAL A 289 -10.39 2.36 -11.65
CA VAL A 289 -11.83 2.12 -11.76
C VAL A 289 -12.18 1.56 -13.13
N ASP A 290 -13.30 0.85 -13.22
CA ASP A 290 -13.93 0.55 -14.51
C ASP A 290 -14.25 1.87 -15.24
N SER A 291 -13.86 1.98 -16.51
CA SER A 291 -14.05 3.14 -17.35
C SER A 291 -15.53 3.47 -17.58
N ALA A 292 -16.41 2.46 -17.56
CA ALA A 292 -17.85 2.68 -17.62
C ALA A 292 -18.37 3.24 -16.29
N ALA A 293 -17.82 2.78 -15.16
CA ALA A 293 -18.12 3.32 -13.84
C ALA A 293 -17.55 4.74 -13.66
N ALA A 294 -16.40 5.06 -14.25
CA ALA A 294 -15.81 6.41 -14.22
C ALA A 294 -16.70 7.46 -14.89
N GLN A 295 -17.51 7.06 -15.86
CA GLN A 295 -18.50 7.93 -16.52
C GLN A 295 -19.76 8.15 -15.66
N SER A 296 -20.10 7.21 -14.77
CA SER A 296 -21.28 7.28 -13.92
C SER A 296 -21.00 7.79 -12.50
N TYR A 297 -19.80 7.58 -11.96
CA TYR A 297 -19.39 8.00 -10.63
C TYR A 297 -18.68 9.37 -10.65
N ARG A 298 -19.45 10.40 -10.27
CA ARG A 298 -18.96 11.75 -9.93
C ARG A 298 -18.33 11.74 -8.55
N GLN A 299 -17.20 11.07 -8.38
CA GLN A 299 -16.49 11.10 -7.09
C GLN A 299 -15.81 12.47 -6.91
N PRO A 300 -16.06 13.20 -5.80
CA PRO A 300 -15.52 14.54 -5.56
C PRO A 300 -14.05 14.55 -5.08
N ILE A 301 -13.34 13.43 -5.19
CA ILE A 301 -11.97 13.32 -4.70
C ILE A 301 -11.03 13.60 -5.87
N CYS A 302 -10.33 14.73 -5.80
CA CYS A 302 -9.15 15.02 -6.62
C CYS A 302 -8.06 13.99 -6.30
N THR A 303 -8.14 12.79 -6.89
CA THR A 303 -7.06 11.82 -6.88
C THR A 303 -6.05 12.21 -7.95
N GLY A 304 -4.81 12.46 -7.54
CA GLY A 304 -3.71 12.81 -8.42
C GLY A 304 -2.65 13.63 -7.68
N THR A 305 -1.39 13.38 -7.99
CA THR A 305 -0.27 14.16 -7.44
C THR A 305 -0.30 15.57 -8.08
N LEU A 306 -0.50 16.62 -7.27
CA LEU A 306 -0.78 18.00 -7.70
C LEU A 306 0.10 18.58 -8.84
N PRO A 307 1.42 18.26 -8.99
CA PRO A 307 2.23 18.75 -10.11
C PRO A 307 1.92 18.07 -11.46
N PHE A 308 1.35 16.86 -11.45
CA PHE A 308 1.19 16.01 -12.65
C PHE A 308 -0.28 15.83 -13.04
N MET A 309 -1.17 16.43 -12.27
CA MET A 309 -2.60 16.40 -12.48
C MET A 309 -2.98 17.07 -13.81
N SER A 310 -3.73 16.37 -14.68
CA SER A 310 -4.15 16.89 -15.99
C SER A 310 -4.87 18.25 -15.88
N LEU A 311 -4.87 19.05 -16.96
CA LEU A 311 -5.54 20.36 -17.00
C LEU A 311 -7.03 20.29 -16.62
N ASN A 312 -7.71 19.18 -16.95
CA ASN A 312 -9.12 18.96 -16.58
C ASN A 312 -9.27 18.71 -15.08
N ASN A 313 -8.32 18.01 -14.46
CA ASN A 313 -8.29 17.77 -13.02
C ASN A 313 -7.95 19.04 -12.22
N LEU A 314 -7.02 19.88 -12.70
CA LEU A 314 -6.62 21.14 -12.05
C LEU A 314 -7.71 22.22 -12.07
N ARG A 315 -8.61 22.21 -13.07
CA ARG A 315 -9.62 23.25 -13.26
C ARG A 315 -10.93 23.04 -12.47
N ARG A 316 -11.10 21.92 -11.77
CA ARG A 316 -12.29 21.51 -10.97
C ARG A 316 -13.64 22.01 -11.54
N PHE A 317 -14.32 21.18 -12.32
CA PHE A 317 -15.80 21.08 -12.32
C PHE A 317 -16.20 19.71 -12.88
N ASP A 318 -16.62 18.78 -12.03
CA ASP A 318 -17.62 17.75 -12.34
C ASP A 318 -17.45 16.94 -13.66
N VAL A 319 -16.22 16.71 -14.13
CA VAL A 319 -15.95 15.96 -15.37
C VAL A 319 -15.39 14.58 -15.02
N SER A 320 -16.00 13.54 -15.59
CA SER A 320 -15.49 12.17 -15.55
C SER A 320 -14.06 12.08 -16.06
N HIS A 321 -13.20 11.34 -15.34
CA HIS A 321 -11.84 11.05 -15.80
C HIS A 321 -11.88 10.28 -17.11
N ILE A 322 -11.15 10.77 -18.11
CA ILE A 322 -11.04 10.14 -19.43
C ILE A 322 -9.59 9.84 -19.77
N VAL A 323 -9.38 8.96 -20.76
CA VAL A 323 -8.04 8.51 -21.22
C VAL A 323 -7.09 9.69 -21.52
N ILE A 324 -7.64 10.80 -22.01
CA ILE A 324 -6.87 12.01 -22.35
C ILE A 324 -6.19 12.61 -21.11
N ASP A 325 -6.77 12.45 -19.91
CA ASP A 325 -6.19 12.96 -18.67
C ASP A 325 -4.93 12.21 -18.28
N ASN A 326 -4.90 10.89 -18.48
CA ASN A 326 -3.72 10.06 -18.25
C ASN A 326 -2.58 10.42 -19.22
N ILE A 327 -2.91 10.66 -20.50
CA ILE A 327 -1.93 11.10 -21.52
C ILE A 327 -1.40 12.49 -21.17
N GLY A 328 -2.28 13.42 -20.78
CA GLY A 328 -1.89 14.77 -20.36
C GLY A 328 -0.96 14.74 -19.16
N SER A 329 -1.24 13.90 -18.15
CA SER A 329 -0.42 13.74 -16.96
C SER A 329 0.98 13.20 -17.30
N ALA A 330 1.06 12.21 -18.19
CA ALA A 330 2.34 11.67 -18.67
C ALA A 330 3.16 12.69 -19.48
N MET A 331 2.52 13.52 -20.31
CA MET A 331 3.20 14.61 -21.01
C MET A 331 3.74 15.66 -20.03
N CYS A 332 2.94 16.07 -19.04
CA CYS A 332 3.38 16.97 -17.98
C CYS A 332 4.59 16.41 -17.23
N LEU A 333 4.59 15.11 -16.95
CA LEU A 333 5.69 14.43 -16.28
C LEU A 333 6.99 14.43 -17.10
N VAL A 334 6.92 14.14 -18.40
CA VAL A 334 8.09 14.21 -19.29
C VAL A 334 8.64 15.63 -19.37
N VAL A 335 7.76 16.64 -19.45
CA VAL A 335 8.17 18.04 -19.48
C VAL A 335 8.80 18.45 -18.14
N TRP A 336 8.18 18.11 -17.01
CA TRP A 336 8.64 18.48 -15.67
C TRP A 336 10.00 17.86 -15.35
N LEU A 337 10.11 16.53 -15.41
CA LEU A 337 11.34 15.80 -15.10
C LEU A 337 12.42 15.99 -16.17
N GLY A 338 12.02 16.12 -17.44
CA GLY A 338 12.93 16.38 -18.54
C GLY A 338 13.59 17.75 -18.43
N ILE A 339 12.80 18.80 -18.12
CA ILE A 339 13.32 20.15 -17.90
C ILE A 339 14.22 20.19 -16.66
N TRP A 340 13.76 19.63 -15.53
CA TRP A 340 14.55 19.59 -14.29
C TRP A 340 15.93 18.94 -14.51
N ARG A 341 15.95 17.76 -15.15
CA ARG A 341 17.21 17.07 -15.46
C ARG A 341 18.08 17.81 -16.46
N TYR A 342 17.49 18.42 -17.49
CA TYR A 342 18.24 19.24 -18.42
C TYR A 342 18.95 20.38 -17.67
N PHE A 343 18.26 21.04 -16.73
CA PHE A 343 18.88 22.07 -15.90
C PHE A 343 19.96 21.52 -14.96
N GLU A 344 19.74 20.37 -14.33
CA GLU A 344 20.72 19.74 -13.44
C GLU A 344 22.02 19.37 -14.18
N HIS A 345 21.90 18.67 -15.31
CA HIS A 345 23.04 18.25 -16.12
C HIS A 345 23.81 19.40 -16.79
N HIS A 346 23.14 20.50 -17.14
CA HIS A 346 23.76 21.60 -17.89
C HIS A 346 24.10 22.84 -17.06
N TYR A 347 23.54 23.01 -15.85
CA TYR A 347 23.67 24.26 -15.09
C TYR A 347 23.96 24.09 -13.59
N LEU A 348 23.83 22.88 -13.02
CA LEU A 348 24.09 22.65 -11.58
C LEU A 348 25.29 21.73 -11.30
N ILE A 349 25.87 21.08 -12.33
CA ILE A 349 27.16 20.41 -12.24
C ILE A 349 28.26 21.38 -12.72
N THR A 350 28.72 22.25 -11.83
CA THR A 350 30.02 22.96 -11.94
C THR A 350 30.76 22.85 -10.64
#